data_AF-A0A9W5R444-F1
#
_entry.id   AF-A0A9W5R444-F1
#
_cell.length_a   1.000
_cell.length_b   1.000
_cell.length_c   1.000
_cell.angle_alpha   90.00
_cell.angle_beta   90.00
_cell.angle_gamma   90.00
#
_symmetry.space_group_name_H-M   'P 1'
#
loop_
_entity.id
_entity.type
_entity.pdbx_description
1 polymer ?
#
loop_
_entity_poly.entity_id
_entity_poly.type
_entity_poly.pdbx_seq_one_letter_code
_entity_poly.pdbx_strand_id
1 'polypeptide(L)'
;MFQKVEGIVIRTTDYGETNKIVTIFSRELGKVSAMARGAKKPKSRLASVSQLMTHGHFLIQMGSGLGTLQQGEIISTMKEIREDIFLTAYASFIVELTDKATEDKKHNPYLFEMLYQTLHYMCEGVDPEVLSLIYQTKMLPVLGMRPYFDTCAICHQETDFVAFSVREGGFLCSRHAEQDPYRIPVGEAVHKLLRLFFHFDLHRLGNVSVKDSTKKQMRLVLNTYYDEYCGIYLKSRRFLEQLDKFQI
;
A
#
# COMPACT_ATOMS: atom_id res chain seq x y z
N MET A 1 5.24 -6.32 -29.46
CA MET A 1 5.19 -7.69 -28.89
C MET A 1 3.97 -7.79 -27.99
N PHE A 2 3.21 -8.89 -28.02
CA PHE A 2 2.12 -9.13 -27.07
C PHE A 2 2.66 -9.83 -25.82
N GLN A 3 2.14 -9.46 -24.65
CA GLN A 3 2.47 -10.05 -23.36
C GLN A 3 1.18 -10.39 -22.62
N LYS A 4 1.10 -11.59 -22.06
CA LYS A 4 0.03 -12.00 -21.14
C LYS A 4 0.59 -11.90 -19.72
N VAL A 5 -0.14 -11.22 -18.83
CA VAL A 5 0.26 -11.02 -17.43
C VAL A 5 -0.92 -11.23 -16.49
N GLU A 6 -0.68 -11.75 -15.30
CA GLU A 6 -1.61 -11.66 -14.17
C GLU A 6 -1.34 -10.36 -13.41
N GLY A 7 -2.38 -9.57 -13.11
CA GLY A 7 -2.18 -8.26 -12.51
C GLY A 7 -3.39 -7.70 -11.78
N ILE A 8 -3.16 -6.60 -11.07
CA ILE A 8 -4.20 -5.80 -10.41
C ILE A 8 -4.13 -4.38 -10.99
N VAL A 9 -5.28 -3.83 -11.40
CA VAL A 9 -5.36 -2.44 -11.85
C VAL A 9 -5.19 -1.51 -10.65
N ILE A 10 -4.03 -0.86 -10.53
CA ILE A 10 -3.68 0.01 -9.39
C ILE A 10 -3.92 1.50 -9.66
N ARG A 11 -4.13 1.89 -10.94
CA ARG A 11 -4.53 3.24 -11.32
C ARG A 11 -5.32 3.24 -12.61
N THR A 12 -6.37 4.06 -12.66
CA THR A 12 -7.16 4.30 -13.87
C THR A 12 -7.30 5.80 -14.10
N THR A 13 -7.13 6.24 -15.34
CA THR A 13 -7.25 7.64 -15.74
C THR A 13 -8.03 7.74 -17.04
N ASP A 14 -9.05 8.58 -17.08
CA ASP A 14 -9.80 8.82 -18.31
C ASP A 14 -8.90 9.48 -19.36
N TYR A 15 -9.02 9.03 -20.61
CA TYR A 15 -8.23 9.55 -21.72
C TYR A 15 -9.11 9.80 -22.95
N GLY A 16 -9.36 11.07 -23.22
CA GLY A 16 -10.34 11.51 -24.22
C GLY A 16 -11.76 11.03 -23.88
N GLU A 17 -12.60 10.99 -24.91
CA GLU A 17 -14.03 10.68 -24.73
C GLU A 17 -14.28 9.20 -24.45
N THR A 18 -13.54 8.32 -25.11
CA THR A 18 -13.88 6.88 -25.15
C THR A 18 -12.87 5.95 -24.50
N ASN A 19 -11.68 6.43 -24.11
CA ASN A 19 -10.58 5.56 -23.65
C ASN A 19 -10.24 5.78 -22.17
N LYS A 20 -9.50 4.82 -21.62
CA LYS A 20 -8.84 4.93 -20.32
C LYS A 20 -7.36 4.58 -20.46
N ILE A 21 -6.51 5.13 -19.61
CA ILE A 21 -5.17 4.62 -19.32
C ILE A 21 -5.28 3.86 -18.01
N VAL A 22 -4.85 2.59 -18.03
CA VAL A 22 -4.77 1.74 -16.84
C VAL A 22 -3.32 1.47 -16.50
N THR A 23 -3.00 1.45 -15.21
CA THR A 23 -1.73 0.96 -14.68
C THR A 23 -2.01 -0.34 -13.95
N ILE A 24 -1.34 -1.39 -14.38
CA ILE A 24 -1.49 -2.74 -13.87
C ILE A 24 -0.19 -3.07 -13.13
N PHE A 25 -0.29 -3.44 -11.86
CA PHE A 25 0.81 -4.06 -11.15
C PHE A 25 0.70 -5.57 -11.39
N SER A 26 1.65 -6.12 -12.13
CA SER A 26 1.63 -7.51 -12.59
C SER A 26 2.68 -8.37 -11.90
N ARG A 27 2.38 -9.65 -11.75
CA ARG A 27 3.30 -10.64 -11.21
C ARG A 27 4.55 -10.78 -12.08
N GLU A 28 4.39 -10.77 -13.41
CA GLU A 28 5.45 -11.07 -14.36
C GLU A 28 6.30 -9.86 -14.72
N LEU A 29 5.70 -8.69 -14.94
CA LEU A 29 6.41 -7.51 -15.46
C LEU A 29 6.54 -6.39 -14.42
N GLY A 30 5.98 -6.54 -13.22
CA GLY A 30 5.82 -5.43 -12.29
C GLY A 30 4.83 -4.41 -12.84
N LYS A 31 5.13 -3.12 -12.70
CA LYS A 31 4.21 -2.05 -13.08
C LYS A 31 4.20 -1.78 -14.59
N VAL A 32 3.03 -1.88 -15.22
CA VAL A 32 2.84 -1.66 -16.66
C VAL A 32 1.64 -0.73 -16.90
N SER A 33 1.84 0.32 -17.70
CA SER A 33 0.76 1.20 -18.17
C SER A 33 0.29 0.81 -19.57
N ALA A 34 -1.03 0.77 -19.78
CA ALA A 34 -1.63 0.45 -21.07
C ALA A 34 -2.90 1.29 -21.35
N MET A 35 -3.11 1.63 -22.61
CA MET A 35 -4.34 2.28 -23.07
C MET A 35 -5.43 1.24 -23.33
N ALA A 36 -6.55 1.36 -22.62
CA ALA A 36 -7.76 0.59 -22.84
C ALA A 36 -8.69 1.37 -23.79
N ARG A 37 -8.57 1.08 -25.10
CA ARG A 37 -9.30 1.81 -26.15
C ARG A 37 -10.79 1.48 -26.12
N GLY A 38 -11.63 2.50 -26.17
CA GLY A 38 -13.08 2.33 -26.11
C GLY A 38 -13.61 1.86 -24.76
N ALA A 39 -12.80 1.81 -23.69
CA ALA A 39 -13.22 1.33 -22.36
C ALA A 39 -14.39 2.11 -21.75
N LYS A 40 -14.65 3.36 -22.18
CA LYS A 40 -15.78 4.16 -21.71
C LYS A 40 -17.07 3.94 -22.52
N LYS A 41 -17.02 3.16 -23.61
CA LYS A 41 -18.22 2.88 -24.42
C LYS A 41 -19.15 1.90 -23.68
N PRO A 42 -20.48 2.08 -23.70
CA PRO A 42 -21.42 1.23 -22.95
C PRO A 42 -21.31 -0.29 -23.21
N LYS A 43 -20.93 -0.70 -24.42
CA LYS A 43 -20.79 -2.12 -24.81
C LYS A 43 -19.34 -2.59 -24.88
N SER A 44 -18.42 -1.89 -24.22
CA SER A 44 -16.99 -2.21 -24.29
C SER A 44 -16.65 -3.45 -23.46
N ARG A 45 -15.98 -4.42 -24.09
CA ARG A 45 -15.39 -5.56 -23.39
C ARG A 45 -14.26 -5.15 -22.44
N LEU A 46 -13.71 -3.94 -22.60
CA LEU A 46 -12.65 -3.41 -21.74
C LEU A 46 -13.18 -2.58 -20.55
N ALA A 47 -14.49 -2.34 -20.46
CA ALA A 47 -15.06 -1.44 -19.44
C ALA A 47 -14.88 -1.97 -18.01
N SER A 48 -15.12 -3.27 -17.78
CA SER A 48 -15.02 -3.91 -16.46
C SER A 48 -13.57 -4.19 -16.08
N VAL A 49 -12.78 -4.77 -16.99
CA VAL A 49 -11.37 -5.11 -16.76
C VAL A 49 -10.47 -3.88 -16.51
N SER A 50 -10.92 -2.68 -16.87
CA SER A 50 -10.18 -1.42 -16.66
C SER A 50 -10.57 -0.67 -15.38
N GLN A 51 -11.43 -1.25 -14.54
CA GLN A 51 -11.79 -0.66 -13.25
C GLN A 51 -10.66 -0.83 -12.23
N LEU A 52 -10.50 0.16 -11.36
CA LEU A 52 -9.54 0.12 -10.27
C LEU A 52 -9.76 -1.11 -9.39
N MET A 53 -8.68 -1.72 -8.91
CA MET A 53 -8.62 -2.93 -8.08
C MET A 53 -9.15 -4.21 -8.76
N THR A 54 -9.39 -4.19 -10.07
CA THR A 54 -9.71 -5.43 -10.79
C THR A 54 -8.46 -6.31 -10.89
N HIS A 55 -8.57 -7.55 -10.41
CA HIS A 55 -7.55 -8.60 -10.52
C HIS A 55 -7.90 -9.52 -11.68
N GLY A 56 -6.94 -9.81 -12.55
CA GLY A 56 -7.20 -10.63 -13.72
C GLY A 56 -5.97 -10.90 -14.59
N HIS A 57 -6.20 -11.60 -15.69
CA HIS A 57 -5.21 -11.77 -16.75
C HIS A 57 -5.41 -10.69 -17.83
N PHE A 58 -4.31 -10.09 -18.28
CA PHE A 58 -4.31 -9.01 -19.27
C PHE A 58 -3.43 -9.37 -20.45
N LEU A 59 -3.95 -9.19 -21.67
CA LEU A 59 -3.17 -9.25 -22.90
C LEU A 59 -2.81 -7.83 -23.34
N ILE A 60 -1.54 -7.49 -23.26
CA ILE A 60 -1.03 -6.15 -23.53
C ILE A 60 -0.13 -6.19 -24.78
N GLN A 61 -0.42 -5.34 -25.75
CA GLN A 61 0.53 -5.03 -26.81
C GLN A 61 1.54 -4.00 -26.27
N MET A 62 2.77 -4.45 -26.04
CA MET A 62 3.83 -3.62 -25.47
C MET A 62 4.29 -2.54 -26.45
N GLY A 63 4.37 -1.31 -25.95
CA GLY A 63 5.06 -0.18 -26.58
C GLY A 63 6.36 0.18 -25.84
N SER A 64 7.11 1.16 -26.35
CA SER A 64 8.32 1.67 -25.69
C SER A 64 8.00 2.26 -24.30
N GLY A 65 6.91 3.03 -24.20
CA GLY A 65 6.31 3.49 -22.95
C GLY A 65 4.95 2.84 -22.71
N LEU A 66 3.89 3.56 -23.11
CA LEU A 66 2.50 3.14 -22.96
C LEU A 66 2.14 1.99 -23.91
N GLY A 67 1.68 0.86 -23.35
CA GLY A 67 1.12 -0.25 -24.13
C GLY A 67 -0.32 -0.01 -24.59
N THR A 68 -0.91 -0.99 -25.27
CA THR A 68 -2.36 -1.03 -25.55
C THR A 68 -2.94 -2.30 -24.94
N LEU A 69 -3.98 -2.15 -24.12
CA LEU A 69 -4.72 -3.28 -23.56
C LEU A 69 -5.65 -3.85 -24.64
N GLN A 70 -5.45 -5.11 -24.97
CA GLN A 70 -6.18 -5.79 -26.04
C GLN A 70 -7.33 -6.62 -25.50
N GLN A 71 -7.07 -7.36 -24.42
CA GLN A 71 -8.03 -8.24 -23.78
C GLN A 71 -7.77 -8.29 -22.27
N GLY A 72 -8.81 -8.59 -21.51
CA GLY A 72 -8.72 -8.88 -20.09
C GLY A 72 -9.70 -9.97 -19.71
N GLU A 73 -9.29 -10.84 -18.79
CA GLU A 73 -10.10 -11.87 -18.18
C GLU A 73 -10.08 -11.63 -16.67
N ILE A 74 -11.25 -11.42 -16.07
CA ILE A 74 -11.36 -11.05 -14.65
C ILE A 74 -11.28 -12.32 -13.81
N ILE A 75 -10.38 -12.33 -12.84
CA ILE A 75 -10.32 -13.34 -11.78
C ILE A 75 -11.17 -12.88 -10.60
N SER A 76 -10.91 -11.68 -10.11
CA SER A 76 -11.67 -11.07 -9.03
C SER A 76 -11.89 -9.60 -9.30
N THR A 77 -13.07 -9.14 -8.91
CA THR A 77 -13.40 -7.74 -8.96
C THR A 77 -13.20 -7.06 -7.60
N MET A 78 -12.86 -7.79 -6.53
CA MET A 78 -12.79 -7.25 -5.16
C MET A 78 -14.08 -6.53 -4.78
N LYS A 79 -15.21 -7.25 -4.90
CA LYS A 79 -16.56 -6.68 -4.84
C LYS A 79 -16.83 -5.98 -3.51
N GLU A 80 -16.44 -6.62 -2.42
CA GLU A 80 -16.58 -6.16 -1.05
C GLU A 80 -15.92 -4.79 -0.86
N ILE A 81 -14.70 -4.63 -1.39
CA ILE A 81 -13.97 -3.35 -1.36
C ILE A 81 -14.76 -2.26 -2.08
N ARG A 82 -15.34 -2.55 -3.25
CA ARG A 82 -16.07 -1.55 -4.05
C ARG A 82 -17.42 -1.13 -3.49
N GLU A 83 -18.07 -2.01 -2.73
CA GLU A 83 -19.40 -1.75 -2.17
C GLU A 83 -19.33 -1.02 -0.83
N ASP A 84 -18.15 -0.97 -0.20
CA ASP A 84 -17.90 -0.26 1.06
C ASP A 84 -16.93 0.91 0.85
N ILE A 85 -17.36 2.13 1.21
CA ILE A 85 -16.57 3.35 1.03
C ILE A 85 -15.31 3.38 1.90
N PHE A 86 -15.35 2.79 3.10
CA PHE A 86 -14.20 2.70 4.00
C PHE A 86 -13.17 1.71 3.44
N LEU A 87 -13.62 0.53 3.00
CA LEU A 87 -12.72 -0.43 2.34
C LEU A 87 -12.11 0.18 1.06
N THR A 88 -12.93 0.84 0.23
CA THR A 88 -12.44 1.55 -0.96
C THR A 88 -11.37 2.57 -0.62
N ALA A 89 -11.52 3.33 0.48
CA ALA A 89 -10.56 4.33 0.90
C ALA A 89 -9.19 3.73 1.27
N TYR A 90 -9.18 2.68 2.10
CA TYR A 90 -7.95 1.99 2.51
C TYR A 90 -7.30 1.24 1.35
N ALA A 91 -8.08 0.56 0.51
CA ALA A 91 -7.56 -0.12 -0.67
C ALA A 91 -6.97 0.88 -1.68
N SER A 92 -7.60 2.05 -1.84
CA SER A 92 -7.06 3.15 -2.66
C SER A 92 -5.71 3.63 -2.16
N PHE A 93 -5.52 3.70 -0.83
CA PHE A 93 -4.23 4.02 -0.23
C PHE A 93 -3.16 2.96 -0.54
N ILE A 94 -3.50 1.69 -0.39
CA ILE A 94 -2.59 0.57 -0.68
C ILE A 94 -2.14 0.58 -2.15
N VAL A 95 -3.08 0.71 -3.10
CA VAL A 95 -2.74 0.71 -4.54
C VAL A 95 -2.02 1.99 -4.97
N GLU A 96 -2.35 3.16 -4.40
CA GLU A 96 -1.64 4.42 -4.69
C GLU A 96 -0.21 4.38 -4.14
N LEU A 97 -0.02 3.88 -2.91
CA LEU A 97 1.32 3.68 -2.34
C LEU A 97 2.14 2.73 -3.22
N THR A 98 1.54 1.65 -3.70
CA THR A 98 2.21 0.73 -4.64
C THR A 98 2.59 1.42 -5.94
N ASP A 99 1.69 2.22 -6.53
CA ASP A 99 1.98 2.99 -7.75
C ASP A 99 3.15 3.95 -7.53
N LYS A 100 3.18 4.67 -6.41
CA LYS A 100 4.22 5.67 -6.14
C LYS A 100 5.56 5.08 -5.71
N ALA A 101 5.55 3.93 -5.04
CA ALA A 101 6.75 3.30 -4.50
C ALA A 101 7.49 2.37 -5.48
N THR A 102 6.86 2.04 -6.62
CA THR A 102 7.43 1.06 -7.56
C THR A 102 7.83 1.69 -8.89
N GLU A 103 8.90 1.16 -9.48
CA GLU A 103 9.37 1.54 -10.82
C GLU A 103 8.63 0.77 -11.91
N ASP A 104 8.52 1.37 -13.10
CA ASP A 104 7.95 0.73 -14.27
C ASP A 104 8.79 -0.49 -14.70
N LYS A 105 8.10 -1.57 -15.10
CA LYS A 105 8.69 -2.79 -15.69
C LYS A 105 9.71 -3.51 -14.79
N LYS A 106 9.68 -3.28 -13.48
CA LYS A 106 10.54 -3.96 -12.49
C LYS A 106 9.82 -5.16 -11.89
N HIS A 107 10.24 -6.36 -12.29
CA HIS A 107 9.70 -7.61 -11.79
C HIS A 107 9.85 -7.73 -10.27
N ASN A 108 8.74 -7.92 -9.56
CA ASN A 108 8.71 -8.16 -8.12
C ASN A 108 7.48 -9.00 -7.72
N PRO A 109 7.55 -10.33 -7.85
CA PRO A 109 6.40 -11.20 -7.61
C PRO A 109 6.03 -11.23 -6.12
N TYR A 110 6.99 -11.08 -5.20
CA TYR A 110 6.71 -11.01 -3.77
C TYR A 110 5.85 -9.80 -3.40
N LEU A 111 6.14 -8.63 -3.97
CA LEU A 111 5.31 -7.45 -3.76
C LEU A 111 3.92 -7.60 -4.40
N PHE A 112 3.82 -8.32 -5.52
CA PHE A 112 2.52 -8.65 -6.11
C PHE A 112 1.68 -9.52 -5.18
N GLU A 113 2.25 -10.59 -4.63
CA GLU A 113 1.56 -11.45 -3.65
C GLU A 113 1.14 -10.68 -2.40
N MET A 114 2.00 -9.80 -1.89
CA MET A 114 1.69 -8.96 -0.74
C MET A 114 0.51 -8.02 -1.04
N LEU A 115 0.50 -7.35 -2.20
CA LEU A 115 -0.61 -6.51 -2.63
C LEU A 115 -1.91 -7.31 -2.75
N TYR A 116 -1.86 -8.44 -3.45
CA TYR A 116 -3.00 -9.32 -3.65
C TYR A 116 -3.60 -9.79 -2.32
N GLN A 117 -2.78 -10.32 -1.41
CA GLN A 117 -3.24 -10.79 -0.10
C GLN A 117 -3.80 -9.68 0.76
N THR A 118 -3.18 -8.49 0.75
CA THR A 118 -3.70 -7.36 1.54
C THR A 118 -5.11 -6.99 1.10
N LEU A 119 -5.35 -6.94 -0.22
CA LEU A 119 -6.69 -6.68 -0.76
C LEU A 119 -7.65 -7.85 -0.50
N HIS A 120 -7.16 -9.09 -0.57
CA HIS A 120 -7.99 -10.27 -0.30
C HIS A 120 -8.44 -10.35 1.16
N TYR A 121 -7.55 -10.16 2.13
CA TYR A 121 -7.90 -10.10 3.55
C TYR A 121 -8.89 -8.98 3.87
N MET A 122 -8.82 -7.86 3.13
CA MET A 122 -9.80 -6.80 3.25
C MET A 122 -11.20 -7.27 2.81
N CYS A 123 -11.30 -8.04 1.72
CA CYS A 123 -12.55 -8.68 1.33
C CYS A 123 -13.05 -9.71 2.36
N GLU A 124 -12.14 -10.38 3.07
CA GLU A 124 -12.49 -11.34 4.13
C GLU A 124 -12.88 -10.67 5.47
N GLY A 125 -12.89 -9.33 5.53
CA GLY A 125 -13.36 -8.58 6.70
C GLY A 125 -12.29 -8.32 7.76
N VAL A 126 -11.01 -8.52 7.46
CA VAL A 126 -9.92 -8.09 8.34
C VAL A 126 -9.88 -6.56 8.40
N ASP A 127 -9.61 -6.00 9.58
CA ASP A 127 -9.57 -4.54 9.81
C ASP A 127 -8.69 -3.85 8.76
N PRO A 128 -9.28 -3.00 7.88
CA PRO A 128 -8.55 -2.37 6.77
C PRO A 128 -7.49 -1.37 7.25
N GLU A 129 -7.68 -0.77 8.44
CA GLU A 129 -6.70 0.12 9.05
C GLU A 129 -5.46 -0.67 9.45
N VAL A 130 -5.63 -1.82 10.10
CA VAL A 130 -4.53 -2.71 10.48
C VAL A 130 -3.80 -3.21 9.24
N LEU A 131 -4.52 -3.63 8.20
CA LEU A 131 -3.92 -4.05 6.93
C LEU A 131 -3.12 -2.91 6.28
N SER A 132 -3.62 -1.68 6.30
CA SER A 132 -2.88 -0.53 5.78
C SER A 132 -1.62 -0.22 6.57
N LEU A 133 -1.64 -0.35 7.91
CA LEU A 133 -0.45 -0.17 8.76
C LEU A 133 0.60 -1.25 8.48
N ILE A 134 0.17 -2.51 8.31
CA ILE A 134 1.05 -3.61 7.89
C ILE A 134 1.68 -3.28 6.54
N TYR A 135 0.86 -2.94 5.55
CA TYR A 135 1.32 -2.66 4.19
C TYR A 135 2.30 -1.48 4.17
N GLN A 136 1.96 -0.37 4.83
CA GLN A 136 2.82 0.81 4.96
C GLN A 136 4.16 0.47 5.64
N THR A 137 4.15 -0.35 6.68
CA THR A 137 5.39 -0.80 7.34
C THR A 137 6.26 -1.64 6.39
N LYS A 138 5.64 -2.56 5.64
CA LYS A 138 6.33 -3.43 4.67
C LYS A 138 6.84 -2.69 3.43
N MET A 139 6.24 -1.55 3.08
CA MET A 139 6.67 -0.72 1.96
C MET A 139 7.90 0.14 2.29
N LEU A 140 8.28 0.28 3.57
CA LEU A 140 9.46 1.07 3.96
C LEU A 140 10.74 0.62 3.22
N PRO A 141 11.12 -0.67 3.21
CA PRO A 141 12.34 -1.11 2.51
C PRO A 141 12.21 -1.00 0.99
N VAL A 142 11.00 -1.10 0.43
CA VAL A 142 10.75 -0.91 -1.01
C VAL A 142 11.09 0.53 -1.41
N LEU A 143 10.84 1.48 -0.52
CA LEU A 143 11.16 2.89 -0.67
C LEU A 143 12.59 3.23 -0.22
N GLY A 144 13.41 2.23 0.11
CA GLY A 144 14.79 2.43 0.58
C GLY A 144 14.90 2.90 2.04
N MET A 145 13.80 2.94 2.78
CA MET A 145 13.77 3.35 4.18
C MET A 145 13.84 2.14 5.11
N ARG A 146 14.72 2.18 6.12
CA ARG A 146 14.89 1.08 7.08
C ARG A 146 15.03 1.64 8.50
N PRO A 147 13.90 1.84 9.22
CA PRO A 147 13.98 2.29 10.59
C PRO A 147 14.59 1.25 11.52
N TYR A 148 15.21 1.69 12.61
CA TYR A 148 15.61 0.81 13.70
C TYR A 148 14.40 0.36 14.50
N PHE A 149 13.81 -0.77 14.11
CA PHE A 149 12.70 -1.41 14.81
C PHE A 149 13.11 -2.49 15.81
N ASP A 150 14.32 -3.04 15.67
CA ASP A 150 14.81 -4.11 16.56
C ASP A 150 15.62 -3.57 17.73
N THR A 151 16.32 -2.45 17.53
CA THR A 151 17.28 -1.90 18.48
C THR A 151 17.06 -0.41 18.69
N CYS A 152 17.61 0.14 19.77
CA CYS A 152 17.65 1.59 19.93
C CYS A 152 18.47 2.22 18.79
N ALA A 153 17.94 3.27 18.17
CA ALA A 153 18.60 3.93 17.05
C ALA A 153 19.98 4.53 17.40
N ILE A 154 20.25 4.79 18.69
CA ILE A 154 21.52 5.38 19.16
C ILE A 154 22.47 4.33 19.75
N CYS A 155 22.04 3.55 20.75
CA CYS A 155 22.95 2.61 21.44
C CYS A 155 22.86 1.16 20.96
N HIS A 156 21.95 0.86 20.02
CA HIS A 156 21.75 -0.47 19.44
C HIS A 156 21.41 -1.59 20.44
N GLN A 157 20.95 -1.24 21.65
CA GLN A 157 20.44 -2.21 22.63
C GLN A 157 18.96 -2.53 22.38
N GLU A 158 18.56 -3.76 22.68
CA GLU A 158 17.20 -4.30 22.49
C GLU A 158 16.34 -4.15 23.76
N THR A 159 16.17 -2.93 24.31
CA THR A 159 15.43 -2.79 25.58
C THR A 159 14.76 -1.43 25.77
N ASP A 160 13.61 -1.47 26.44
CA ASP A 160 12.85 -0.33 27.00
C ASP A 160 12.56 0.81 26.02
N PHE A 161 12.01 0.48 24.85
CA PHE A 161 11.58 1.47 23.86
C PHE A 161 10.38 2.27 24.37
N VAL A 162 10.56 3.59 24.51
CA VAL A 162 9.54 4.52 25.03
C VAL A 162 9.17 5.63 24.05
N ALA A 163 9.94 5.78 22.97
CA ALA A 163 9.72 6.80 21.97
C ALA A 163 10.22 6.34 20.59
N PHE A 164 9.72 6.99 19.54
CA PHE A 164 10.27 6.91 18.19
C PHE A 164 10.86 8.27 17.82
N SER A 165 12.10 8.28 17.35
CA SER A 165 12.74 9.48 16.80
C SER A 165 12.71 9.39 15.29
N VAL A 166 12.09 10.39 14.66
CA VAL A 166 12.15 10.54 13.21
C VAL A 166 13.57 10.89 12.79
N ARG A 167 14.23 11.80 13.53
CA ARG A 167 15.62 12.25 13.26
C ARG A 167 16.62 11.09 13.27
N GLU A 168 16.58 10.24 14.30
CA GLU A 168 17.47 9.07 14.40
C GLU A 168 16.94 7.86 13.58
N GLY A 169 15.74 7.99 13.00
CA GLY A 169 15.11 6.97 12.18
C GLY A 169 14.81 5.67 12.90
N GLY A 170 14.31 5.71 14.14
CA GLY A 170 14.01 4.48 14.87
C GLY A 170 13.54 4.67 16.30
N PHE A 171 13.35 3.56 17.02
CA PHE A 171 12.96 3.60 18.42
C PHE A 171 14.11 4.05 19.33
N LEU A 172 13.77 4.76 20.41
CA LEU A 172 14.69 5.20 21.45
C LEU A 172 14.36 4.49 22.76
N CYS A 173 15.40 3.99 23.43
CA CYS A 173 15.27 3.50 24.79
C CYS A 173 15.12 4.66 25.79
N SER A 174 14.69 4.37 27.00
CA SER A 174 14.50 5.35 28.09
C SER A 174 15.69 6.30 28.31
N ARG A 175 16.92 5.82 28.13
CA ARG A 175 18.16 6.63 28.29
C ARG A 175 18.37 7.67 27.19
N HIS A 176 17.94 7.36 25.97
CA HIS A 176 18.18 8.21 24.81
C HIS A 176 16.95 9.02 24.39
N ALA A 177 15.77 8.67 24.88
CA ALA A 177 14.54 9.40 24.59
C ALA A 177 14.71 10.91 24.88
N GLU A 178 15.23 11.29 26.05
CA GLU A 178 15.41 12.71 26.42
C GLU A 178 16.39 13.50 25.53
N GLN A 179 17.18 12.82 24.69
CA GLN A 179 18.14 13.46 23.77
C GLN A 179 17.48 13.95 22.48
N ASP A 180 16.23 13.55 22.22
CA ASP A 180 15.42 14.07 21.14
C ASP A 180 14.18 14.80 21.70
N PRO A 181 14.13 16.15 21.66
CA PRO A 181 12.99 16.92 22.12
C PRO A 181 11.76 16.79 21.19
N TYR A 182 11.95 16.33 19.94
CA TYR A 182 10.88 16.15 18.95
C TYR A 182 10.46 14.69 18.80
N ARG A 183 10.89 13.82 19.72
CA ARG A 183 10.49 12.41 19.73
C ARG A 183 8.98 12.25 19.82
N ILE A 184 8.48 11.15 19.27
CA ILE A 184 7.10 10.72 19.42
C ILE A 184 7.05 9.71 20.58
N PRO A 185 6.43 10.03 21.73
CA PRO A 185 6.26 9.05 22.80
C PRO A 185 5.36 7.91 22.34
N VAL A 186 5.77 6.67 22.57
CA VAL A 186 5.01 5.48 22.14
C VAL A 186 4.89 4.48 23.27
N GLY A 187 3.78 3.74 23.28
CA GLY A 187 3.63 2.58 24.18
C GLY A 187 4.40 1.35 23.66
N GLU A 188 4.71 0.42 24.55
CA GLU A 188 5.40 -0.83 24.23
C GLU A 188 4.71 -1.63 23.09
N ALA A 189 3.38 -1.61 23.04
CA ALA A 189 2.59 -2.27 22.01
C ALA A 189 2.90 -1.75 20.59
N VAL A 190 3.19 -0.45 20.45
CA VAL A 190 3.51 0.17 19.15
C VAL A 190 4.82 -0.39 18.60
N HIS A 191 5.87 -0.46 19.44
CA HIS A 191 7.14 -1.07 19.06
C HIS A 191 6.95 -2.54 18.68
N LYS A 192 6.30 -3.34 19.55
CA LYS A 192 6.11 -4.77 19.30
C LYS A 192 5.37 -5.02 17.98
N LEU A 193 4.33 -4.25 17.70
CA LEU A 193 3.54 -4.40 16.47
C LEU A 193 4.25 -3.88 15.24
N LEU A 194 4.92 -2.73 15.27
CA LEU A 194 5.69 -2.24 14.10
C LEU A 194 6.85 -3.18 13.77
N ARG A 195 7.57 -3.66 14.79
CA ARG A 195 8.60 -4.69 14.62
C ARG A 195 8.02 -5.98 14.05
N LEU A 196 6.90 -6.46 14.59
CA LEU A 196 6.21 -7.65 14.06
C LEU A 196 5.83 -7.43 12.60
N PHE A 197 5.17 -6.32 12.28
CA PHE A 197 4.66 -5.98 10.94
C PHE A 197 5.78 -5.88 9.91
N PHE A 198 6.94 -5.38 10.31
CA PHE A 198 8.11 -5.30 9.47
C PHE A 198 8.66 -6.68 9.09
N HIS A 199 8.74 -7.61 10.03
CA HIS A 199 9.44 -8.90 9.83
C HIS A 199 8.54 -10.08 9.46
N PHE A 200 7.28 -10.11 9.90
CA PHE A 200 6.43 -11.31 9.71
C PHE A 200 6.04 -11.51 8.24
N ASP A 201 5.73 -12.74 7.86
CA ASP A 201 5.15 -13.01 6.53
C ASP A 201 3.64 -12.79 6.55
N LEU A 202 3.11 -11.97 5.63
CA LEU A 202 1.68 -11.67 5.53
C LEU A 202 0.83 -12.92 5.27
N HIS A 203 1.40 -13.94 4.60
CA HIS A 203 0.74 -15.24 4.41
C HIS A 203 0.40 -15.94 5.74
N ARG A 204 1.05 -15.55 6.84
CA ARG A 204 0.85 -16.12 8.19
C ARG A 204 -0.04 -15.25 9.07
N LEU A 205 -0.75 -14.28 8.48
CA LEU A 205 -1.69 -13.45 9.23
C LEU A 205 -2.82 -14.34 9.78
N GLY A 206 -2.86 -14.46 11.10
CA GLY A 206 -3.99 -15.05 11.81
C GLY A 206 -5.00 -13.98 12.23
N ASN A 207 -5.73 -14.26 13.31
CA ASN A 207 -6.61 -13.25 13.91
C ASN A 207 -5.78 -12.07 14.43
N VAL A 208 -6.03 -10.89 13.90
CA VAL A 208 -5.38 -9.64 14.31
C VAL A 208 -6.41 -8.68 14.89
N SER A 209 -6.13 -8.16 16.09
CA SER A 209 -6.91 -7.12 16.73
C SER A 209 -5.95 -6.15 17.39
N VAL A 210 -6.08 -4.87 17.05
CA VAL A 210 -5.22 -3.80 17.56
C VAL A 210 -6.11 -2.71 18.13
N LYS A 211 -5.81 -2.26 19.34
CA LYS A 211 -6.56 -1.19 20.00
C LYS A 211 -6.46 0.11 19.19
N ASP A 212 -7.54 0.88 19.11
CA ASP A 212 -7.56 2.15 18.37
C ASP A 212 -6.50 3.14 18.83
N SER A 213 -6.18 3.19 20.14
CA SER A 213 -5.10 4.03 20.65
C SER A 213 -3.73 3.63 20.09
N THR A 214 -3.48 2.32 19.95
CA THR A 214 -2.26 1.79 19.36
C THR A 214 -2.22 2.05 17.85
N LYS A 215 -3.34 1.86 17.13
CA LYS A 215 -3.43 2.18 15.70
C LYS A 215 -3.15 3.67 15.44
N LYS A 216 -3.71 4.58 16.25
CA LYS A 216 -3.45 6.03 16.18
C LYS A 216 -1.96 6.37 16.39
N GLN A 217 -1.30 5.76 17.38
CA GLN A 217 0.14 5.98 17.61
C GLN A 217 1.00 5.42 16.47
N MET A 218 0.69 4.23 15.96
CA MET A 218 1.38 3.63 14.81
C MET A 218 1.23 4.50 13.56
N ARG A 219 0.02 4.99 13.28
CA ARG A 219 -0.25 5.91 12.17
C ARG A 219 0.57 7.18 12.30
N LEU A 220 0.64 7.78 13.50
CA LEU A 220 1.45 8.97 13.74
C LEU A 220 2.92 8.70 13.41
N VAL A 221 3.50 7.63 13.98
CA VAL A 221 4.90 7.25 13.71
C VAL A 221 5.17 7.04 12.23
N LEU A 222 4.36 6.22 11.56
CA LEU A 222 4.57 5.90 10.14
C LEU A 222 4.36 7.13 9.25
N ASN A 223 3.29 7.92 9.46
CA ASN A 223 3.04 9.09 8.64
C ASN A 223 4.15 10.13 8.78
N THR A 224 4.57 10.45 10.01
CA THR A 224 5.66 11.42 10.21
C THR A 224 6.97 10.93 9.61
N TYR A 225 7.27 9.64 9.71
CA TYR A 225 8.47 9.07 9.09
C TYR A 225 8.41 9.08 7.55
N TYR A 226 7.25 8.75 6.97
CA TYR A 226 7.03 8.85 5.52
C TYR A 226 7.14 10.30 5.02
N ASP A 227 6.59 11.26 5.77
CA ASP A 227 6.61 12.67 5.39
C ASP A 227 8.04 13.24 5.37
N GLU A 228 8.88 12.81 6.31
CA GLU A 228 10.29 13.23 6.37
C GLU A 228 11.12 12.61 5.23
N TYR A 229 10.99 11.30 5.00
CA TYR A 229 11.97 10.56 4.17
C TYR A 229 11.48 10.15 2.78
N CYS A 230 10.17 10.03 2.56
CA CYS A 230 9.67 9.39 1.35
C CYS A 230 9.46 10.37 0.17
N GLY A 231 9.22 11.65 0.43
CA GLY A 231 8.98 12.68 -0.59
C GLY A 231 7.78 12.44 -1.52
N ILE A 232 6.99 11.38 -1.31
CA ILE A 232 5.78 11.08 -2.09
C ILE A 232 4.55 11.64 -1.39
N TYR A 233 3.66 12.23 -2.17
CA TYR A 233 2.36 12.67 -1.70
C TYR A 233 1.27 11.71 -2.16
N LEU A 234 0.48 11.20 -1.21
CA LEU A 234 -0.61 10.26 -1.45
C LEU A 234 -1.96 10.96 -1.23
N LYS A 235 -2.77 11.08 -2.29
CA LYS A 235 -4.08 11.74 -2.22
C LYS A 235 -5.05 10.94 -1.34
N SER A 236 -5.00 9.62 -1.46
CA SER A 236 -5.77 8.67 -0.64
C SER A 236 -5.50 8.79 0.86
N ARG A 237 -4.25 9.05 1.27
CA ARG A 237 -3.91 9.27 2.69
C ARG A 237 -4.62 10.49 3.25
N ARG A 238 -4.61 11.61 2.50
CA ARG A 238 -5.35 12.82 2.89
C ARG A 238 -6.86 12.56 2.96
N PHE A 239 -7.40 11.74 2.05
CA PHE A 239 -8.81 11.35 2.09
C PHE A 239 -9.13 10.52 3.35
N LEU A 240 -8.28 9.55 3.72
CA LEU A 240 -8.44 8.78 4.97
C LEU A 240 -8.44 9.70 6.20
N GLU A 241 -7.51 10.66 6.27
CA GLU A 241 -7.47 11.65 7.37
C GLU A 241 -8.71 12.54 7.44
N GLN A 242 -9.38 12.78 6.31
CA GLN A 242 -10.66 13.49 6.27
C GLN A 242 -11.81 12.58 6.71
N LEU A 243 -11.82 11.33 6.26
CA LEU A 243 -12.83 10.34 6.59
C LEU A 243 -12.91 10.08 8.09
N ASP A 244 -11.74 9.97 8.75
CA ASP A 244 -11.62 9.82 10.21
C ASP A 244 -12.28 10.98 10.98
N LYS A 245 -12.38 12.19 10.39
CA LYS A 245 -13.03 13.35 11.02
C LYS A 245 -14.55 13.31 10.94
N PHE A 246 -15.11 12.52 10.02
CA PHE A 246 -16.55 12.32 9.88
C PHE A 246 -17.08 11.14 10.70
N GLN A 247 -16.19 10.31 11.24
CA GLN A 247 -16.51 9.31 12.26
C GLN A 247 -16.56 9.99 13.64
N ILE A 248 -17.62 10.77 13.87
CA ILE A 248 -18.01 11.29 15.19
C ILE A 248 -19.03 10.33 15.81
#